data_AF-H3NJV8-F1
#
_entry.id   AF-H3NJV8-F1
#
_cell.length_a   1.000
_cell.length_b   1.000
_cell.length_c   1.000
_cell.angle_alpha   90.00
_cell.angle_beta   90.00
_cell.angle_gamma   90.00
#
_symmetry.space_group_name_H-M   'P 1'
#
loop_
_entity.id
_entity.type
_entity.pdbx_description
1 polymer ?
#
loop_
_entity_poly.entity_id
_entity_poly.type
_entity_poly.pdbx_seq_one_letter_code
_entity_poly.pdbx_strand_id
1 'polypeptide(L)'
;MDKKNEKQNVEVFDYSTIPKFMKDHGKFCLWKLVMKPGKTNPDKIPYQLNGKRADATNPQHYSSFNEAVEVFGKGSYAGIGIGCFEPLRLADGDDCIINRKLDTRGQNIRGQNIVDTLDSYTELSPSGNGIHIFILADGFAYDSERYYINNRSTHVEVYAPDVTGKFLTLTGKAVHGGDVNERSKELQIVWDKYMKRSDADVTFPTVDAPGSYLSDERVYT
;
A
#
# COMPACT_ATOMS: atom_id res chain seq x y z
N MET A 1 33.17 24.38 14.99
CA MET A 1 31.83 23.95 15.43
C MET A 1 31.55 22.63 14.77
N ASP A 2 31.88 21.55 15.47
CA ASP A 2 31.78 20.19 14.97
C ASP A 2 30.31 19.77 14.91
N LYS A 3 29.85 19.43 13.70
CA LYS A 3 28.55 18.80 13.51
C LYS A 3 28.62 17.42 14.15
N LYS A 4 28.05 17.31 15.34
CA LYS A 4 27.79 16.04 16.02
C LYS A 4 27.19 15.06 15.01
N ASN A 5 27.85 13.92 14.87
CA ASN A 5 27.25 12.68 14.41
C ASN A 5 26.03 12.40 15.28
N GLU A 6 24.84 12.84 14.83
CA GLU A 6 23.60 12.18 15.19
C GLU A 6 23.71 10.77 14.62
N LYS A 7 24.07 9.81 15.49
CA LYS A 7 23.82 8.40 15.22
C LYS A 7 22.35 8.32 14.85
N GLN A 8 22.05 8.09 13.58
CA GLN A 8 20.72 7.66 13.16
C GLN A 8 20.38 6.48 14.07
N ASN A 9 19.37 6.63 14.92
CA ASN A 9 18.76 5.51 15.60
C ASN A 9 18.24 4.61 14.48
N VAL A 10 19.05 3.63 14.09
CA VAL A 10 18.61 2.57 13.19
C VAL A 10 17.53 1.86 13.97
N GLU A 11 16.27 2.13 13.64
CA GLU A 11 15.17 1.36 14.19
C GLU A 11 15.47 -0.11 13.89
N VAL A 12 15.60 -0.89 14.95
CA VAL A 12 15.81 -2.33 14.82
C VAL A 12 14.45 -2.93 14.52
N PHE A 13 14.25 -3.34 13.26
CA PHE A 13 13.09 -4.13 12.88
C PHE A 13 13.31 -5.59 13.31
N ASP A 14 12.34 -6.13 14.04
CA ASP A 14 12.30 -7.55 14.37
C ASP A 14 11.29 -8.24 13.45
N TYR A 15 11.80 -9.03 12.51
CA TYR A 15 10.97 -9.75 11.55
C TYR A 15 10.50 -11.13 12.04
N SER A 16 10.77 -11.49 13.29
CA SER A 16 10.33 -12.76 13.88
C SER A 16 8.80 -12.88 13.93
N THR A 17 8.11 -11.75 14.10
CA THR A 17 6.64 -11.63 14.18
C THR A 17 5.93 -11.68 12.84
N ILE A 18 6.66 -11.56 11.71
CA ILE A 18 6.05 -11.61 10.37
C ILE A 18 5.36 -12.97 10.18
N PRO A 19 4.10 -13.00 9.70
CA PRO A 19 3.33 -14.24 9.53
C PRO A 19 4.02 -15.28 8.66
N LYS A 20 3.75 -16.56 8.97
CA LYS A 20 4.34 -17.69 8.24
C LYS A 20 3.95 -17.68 6.76
N PHE A 21 2.68 -17.43 6.45
CA PHE A 21 2.22 -17.33 5.06
C PHE A 21 3.02 -16.29 4.27
N MET A 22 3.22 -15.10 4.85
CA MET A 22 4.03 -14.05 4.21
C MET A 22 5.46 -14.51 4.00
N LYS A 23 6.11 -15.09 5.02
CA LYS A 23 7.50 -15.57 4.90
C LYS A 23 7.67 -16.60 3.77
N ASP A 24 6.69 -17.49 3.62
CA ASP A 24 6.76 -18.60 2.67
C ASP A 24 6.38 -18.19 1.24
N HIS A 25 5.43 -17.28 1.08
CA HIS A 25 4.82 -16.96 -0.22
C HIS A 25 5.03 -15.52 -0.69
N GLY A 26 5.44 -14.63 0.21
CA GLY A 26 5.66 -13.23 -0.06
C GLY A 26 6.80 -12.98 -1.04
N LYS A 27 6.74 -11.83 -1.70
CA LYS A 27 7.76 -11.33 -2.61
C LYS A 27 8.46 -10.14 -1.95
N PHE A 28 9.70 -10.35 -1.52
CA PHE A 28 10.41 -9.41 -0.65
C PHE A 28 11.48 -8.62 -1.40
N CYS A 29 11.61 -7.34 -1.05
CA CYS A 29 12.66 -6.45 -1.52
C CYS A 29 13.34 -5.78 -0.33
N LEU A 30 14.52 -5.22 -0.56
CA LEU A 30 15.15 -4.27 0.36
C LEU A 30 14.62 -2.87 0.04
N TRP A 31 14.79 -1.89 0.92
CA TRP A 31 14.47 -0.50 0.58
C TRP A 31 15.42 0.52 1.19
N LYS A 32 15.50 1.70 0.57
CA LYS A 32 16.27 2.86 1.02
C LYS A 32 15.41 4.11 1.03
N LEU A 33 15.74 5.04 1.91
CA LEU A 33 15.25 6.42 1.83
C LEU A 33 16.07 7.19 0.79
N VAL A 34 15.38 7.78 -0.19
CA VAL A 34 16.00 8.58 -1.24
C VAL A 34 15.32 9.94 -1.29
N MET A 35 16.07 10.99 -0.93
CA MET A 35 15.60 12.37 -1.08
C MET A 35 15.66 12.76 -2.56
N LYS A 36 14.53 13.22 -3.11
CA LYS A 36 14.47 13.78 -4.46
C LYS A 36 14.54 15.30 -4.40
N PRO A 37 15.15 15.97 -5.40
CA PRO A 37 15.15 17.43 -5.47
C PRO A 37 13.73 18.00 -5.38
N GLY A 38 13.54 19.02 -4.54
CA GLY A 38 12.24 19.69 -4.37
C GLY A 38 11.22 18.95 -3.49
N LYS A 39 11.54 17.78 -2.93
CA LYS A 39 10.69 17.12 -1.92
C LYS A 39 11.11 17.46 -0.50
N THR A 40 10.13 17.56 0.40
CA THR A 40 10.34 17.73 1.84
C THR A 40 10.65 16.42 2.54
N ASN A 41 10.08 15.31 2.05
CA ASN A 41 10.25 13.98 2.62
C ASN A 41 10.94 13.02 1.62
N PRO A 42 11.82 12.13 2.10
CA PRO A 42 12.44 11.12 1.25
C PRO A 42 11.43 10.06 0.81
N ASP A 43 11.61 9.55 -0.41
CA ASP A 43 10.84 8.42 -0.92
C ASP A 43 11.44 7.10 -0.44
N LYS A 44 10.58 6.11 -0.15
CA LYS A 44 11.00 4.73 0.11
C LYS A 44 11.13 4.01 -1.24
N ILE A 45 12.36 3.70 -1.65
CA ILE A 45 12.64 3.09 -2.96
C ILE A 45 13.02 1.62 -2.76
N PRO A 46 12.39 0.67 -3.49
CA PRO A 46 12.69 -0.75 -3.36
C PRO A 46 13.95 -1.13 -4.15
N TYR A 47 14.68 -2.11 -3.64
CA TYR A 47 15.95 -2.60 -4.16
C TYR A 47 15.95 -4.13 -4.18
N GLN A 48 16.56 -4.67 -5.23
CA GLN A 48 16.90 -6.09 -5.35
C GLN A 48 18.09 -6.42 -4.45
N LEU A 49 18.32 -7.72 -4.21
CA LEU A 49 19.45 -8.21 -3.42
C LEU A 49 20.81 -7.87 -4.02
N ASN A 50 20.88 -7.70 -5.34
CA ASN A 50 22.10 -7.31 -6.06
C ASN A 50 22.40 -5.80 -6.00
N GLY A 51 21.60 -5.00 -5.27
CA GLY A 51 21.78 -3.57 -5.12
C GLY A 51 21.22 -2.69 -6.24
N LYS A 52 20.63 -3.28 -7.29
CA LYS A 52 19.85 -2.54 -8.30
C LYS A 52 18.48 -2.18 -7.74
N ARG A 53 17.84 -1.14 -8.31
CA ARG A 53 16.45 -0.82 -7.96
C ARG A 53 15.52 -1.97 -8.40
N ALA A 54 14.54 -2.26 -7.56
CA ALA A 54 13.45 -3.14 -7.93
C ALA A 54 12.36 -2.34 -8.64
N ASP A 55 11.75 -2.97 -9.64
CA ASP A 55 10.52 -2.48 -10.25
C ASP A 55 9.38 -3.10 -9.44
N ALA A 56 8.53 -2.25 -8.88
CA ALA A 56 7.48 -2.70 -8.00
C ALA A 56 6.36 -3.47 -8.72
N THR A 57 6.32 -3.43 -10.05
CA THR A 57 5.41 -4.22 -10.89
C THR A 57 6.00 -5.56 -11.34
N ASN A 58 7.31 -5.77 -11.19
CA ASN A 58 7.97 -6.98 -11.68
C ASN A 58 8.27 -7.95 -10.53
N PRO A 59 7.53 -9.07 -10.39
CA PRO A 59 7.77 -10.02 -9.32
C PRO A 59 9.15 -10.69 -9.37
N GLN A 60 9.83 -10.70 -10.54
CA GLN A 60 11.19 -11.26 -10.69
C GLN A 60 12.26 -10.37 -10.05
N HIS A 61 11.95 -9.12 -9.72
CA HIS A 61 12.84 -8.24 -8.96
C HIS A 61 12.77 -8.46 -7.45
N TYR A 62 11.89 -9.35 -6.99
CA TYR A 62 11.71 -9.68 -5.59
C TYR A 62 12.31 -11.05 -5.28
N SER A 63 12.51 -11.31 -3.99
CA SER A 63 13.24 -12.46 -3.45
C SER A 63 12.44 -13.14 -2.35
N SER A 64 12.93 -14.29 -1.88
CA SER A 64 12.36 -14.95 -0.70
C SER A 64 12.65 -14.16 0.59
N PHE A 65 11.87 -14.43 1.64
CA PHE A 65 12.07 -13.80 2.95
C PHE A 65 13.48 -14.04 3.51
N ASN A 66 13.96 -15.28 3.46
CA ASN A 66 15.24 -15.66 4.04
C ASN A 66 16.42 -14.95 3.34
N GLU A 67 16.40 -14.86 2.02
CA GLU A 67 17.44 -14.16 1.26
C GLU A 67 17.41 -12.65 1.56
N ALA A 68 16.21 -12.05 1.66
CA ALA A 68 16.06 -10.64 2.01
C ALA A 68 16.59 -10.33 3.42
N VAL A 69 16.28 -11.19 4.41
CA VAL A 69 16.80 -11.07 5.78
C VAL A 69 18.32 -11.22 5.81
N GLU A 70 18.88 -12.20 5.08
CA GLU A 70 20.33 -12.41 5.02
C GLU A 70 21.05 -11.18 4.46
N VAL A 71 20.58 -10.62 3.35
CA VAL A 71 21.20 -9.44 2.74
C VAL A 71 20.96 -8.19 3.58
N PHE A 72 19.78 -8.04 4.19
CA PHE A 72 19.50 -6.94 5.11
C PHE A 72 20.46 -6.96 6.31
N GLY A 73 20.75 -8.14 6.86
CA GLY A 73 21.69 -8.32 7.98
C GLY A 73 23.13 -7.91 7.67
N LYS A 74 23.52 -7.83 6.39
CA LYS A 74 24.82 -7.28 5.95
C LYS A 74 24.87 -5.74 6.01
N GLY A 75 23.74 -5.09 6.28
CA GLY A 75 23.60 -3.64 6.39
C GLY A 75 23.40 -2.93 5.04
N SER A 76 23.43 -1.60 5.06
CA SER A 76 23.28 -0.70 3.90
C SER A 76 21.86 -0.45 3.37
N TYR A 77 20.82 -1.00 4.00
CA TYR A 77 19.42 -0.75 3.64
C TYR A 77 18.65 -0.26 4.85
N ALA A 78 17.56 0.47 4.61
CA ALA A 78 16.71 0.99 5.66
C ALA A 78 15.77 -0.09 6.22
N GLY A 79 15.44 -1.13 5.44
CA GLY A 79 14.64 -2.26 5.88
C GLY A 79 14.26 -3.21 4.75
N ILE A 80 13.36 -4.14 5.06
CA ILE A 80 12.71 -5.05 4.13
C ILE A 80 11.31 -4.52 3.79
N GLY A 81 10.85 -4.76 2.57
CA GLY A 81 9.48 -4.55 2.13
C GLY A 81 8.93 -5.76 1.39
N ILE A 82 7.63 -5.74 1.15
CA ILE A 82 6.90 -6.80 0.44
C ILE A 82 6.07 -6.17 -0.68
N GLY A 83 6.17 -6.76 -1.87
CA GLY A 83 5.42 -6.32 -3.06
C GLY A 83 3.96 -6.77 -3.02
N CYS A 84 3.10 -6.00 -3.66
CA CYS A 84 1.69 -6.35 -3.87
C CYS A 84 1.57 -7.27 -5.08
N PHE A 85 1.47 -8.58 -4.86
CA PHE A 85 1.29 -9.61 -5.90
C PHE A 85 0.31 -10.67 -5.42
N GLU A 86 -0.37 -11.34 -6.35
CA GLU A 86 -1.33 -12.39 -6.01
C GLU A 86 -0.73 -13.47 -5.08
N PRO A 87 -1.50 -13.95 -4.08
CA PRO A 87 -2.87 -13.56 -3.71
C PRO A 87 -2.95 -12.33 -2.78
N LEU A 88 -1.82 -11.67 -2.51
CA LEU A 88 -1.68 -10.64 -1.48
C LEU A 88 -2.18 -9.27 -1.96
N ARG A 89 -2.90 -8.57 -1.09
CA ARG A 89 -3.27 -7.16 -1.18
C ARG A 89 -2.73 -6.41 0.03
N LEU A 90 -2.45 -5.13 -0.19
CA LEU A 90 -1.82 -4.26 0.82
C LEU A 90 -2.74 -3.07 1.07
N ALA A 91 -3.00 -2.75 2.33
CA ALA A 91 -3.67 -1.52 2.72
C ALA A 91 -2.77 -0.70 3.66
N ASP A 92 -2.75 0.61 3.44
CA ASP A 92 -2.02 1.60 4.22
C ASP A 92 -3.01 2.59 4.83
N GLY A 93 -2.92 2.80 6.14
CA GLY A 93 -3.77 3.71 6.88
C GLY A 93 -2.92 4.71 7.67
N ASP A 94 -2.92 5.96 7.23
CA ASP A 94 -2.16 7.02 7.88
C ASP A 94 -2.93 7.63 9.06
N ASP A 95 -2.20 8.28 9.98
CA ASP A 95 -2.73 9.10 11.09
C ASP A 95 -3.85 8.42 11.91
N CYS A 96 -3.68 7.12 12.22
CA CYS A 96 -4.65 6.33 12.99
C CYS A 96 -4.11 5.76 14.31
N ILE A 97 -2.90 6.15 14.68
CA ILE A 97 -2.23 5.71 15.91
C ILE A 97 -2.11 6.87 16.91
N ILE A 98 -2.51 6.62 18.16
CA ILE A 98 -2.32 7.49 19.32
C ILE A 98 -1.58 6.71 20.40
N ASN A 99 -0.47 7.25 20.91
CA ASN A 99 0.35 6.60 21.93
C ASN A 99 0.73 5.15 21.58
N ARG A 100 1.09 4.91 20.31
CA ARG A 100 1.49 3.60 19.75
C ARG A 100 0.38 2.54 19.73
N LYS A 101 -0.89 2.95 19.85
CA LYS A 101 -2.07 2.07 19.73
C LYS A 101 -3.06 2.67 18.75
N LEU A 102 -3.90 1.83 18.15
CA LEU A 102 -5.02 2.28 17.35
C LEU A 102 -5.90 3.24 18.16
N ASP A 103 -6.30 4.34 17.54
CA ASP A 103 -7.34 5.19 18.11
C ASP A 103 -8.67 4.42 18.14
N THR A 104 -9.21 4.20 19.33
CA THR A 104 -10.43 3.41 19.55
C THR A 104 -11.65 4.26 19.88
N ARG A 105 -11.50 5.58 20.03
CA ARG A 105 -12.61 6.46 20.48
C ARG A 105 -12.57 7.88 19.91
N GLY A 106 -11.51 8.28 19.23
CA GLY A 106 -11.29 9.63 18.74
C GLY A 106 -11.62 9.80 17.26
N GLN A 107 -11.12 10.90 16.71
CA GLN A 107 -11.35 11.30 15.31
C GLN A 107 -10.70 10.34 14.31
N ASN A 108 -9.78 9.48 14.76
CA ASN A 108 -9.03 8.57 13.90
C ASN A 108 -9.45 7.09 14.04
N ILE A 109 -10.65 6.85 14.59
CA ILE A 109 -11.27 5.52 14.75
C ILE A 109 -11.31 4.67 13.48
N ARG A 110 -11.18 5.29 12.30
CA ARG A 110 -11.11 4.58 11.00
C ARG A 110 -10.08 3.45 10.99
N GLY A 111 -8.91 3.64 11.61
CA GLY A 111 -7.86 2.61 11.64
C GLY A 111 -8.37 1.35 12.34
N GLN A 112 -8.96 1.52 13.54
CA GLN A 112 -9.56 0.41 14.28
C GLN A 112 -10.69 -0.26 13.48
N ASN A 113 -11.59 0.52 12.87
CA ASN A 113 -12.68 -0.04 12.06
C ASN A 113 -12.18 -0.88 10.88
N ILE A 114 -11.11 -0.43 10.21
CA ILE A 114 -10.51 -1.18 9.08
C ILE A 114 -9.86 -2.46 9.60
N VAL A 115 -9.11 -2.39 10.71
CA VAL A 115 -8.50 -3.57 11.34
C VAL A 115 -9.55 -4.57 11.78
N ASP A 116 -10.64 -4.14 12.43
CA ASP A 116 -11.74 -5.01 12.85
C ASP A 116 -12.47 -5.63 11.67
N THR A 117 -12.63 -4.89 10.58
CA THR A 117 -13.31 -5.39 9.37
C THR A 117 -12.45 -6.41 8.65
N LEU A 118 -11.16 -6.10 8.44
CA LEU A 118 -10.26 -6.97 7.69
C LEU A 118 -9.76 -8.14 8.54
N ASP A 119 -9.62 -8.01 9.86
CA ASP A 119 -9.17 -9.07 10.75
C ASP A 119 -8.02 -9.90 10.14
N SER A 120 -6.92 -9.23 9.81
CA SER A 120 -5.75 -9.81 9.18
C SER A 120 -4.50 -9.12 9.71
N TYR A 121 -3.33 -9.76 9.56
CA TYR A 121 -2.08 -9.24 10.13
C TYR A 121 -1.89 -7.75 9.85
N THR A 122 -1.72 -6.99 10.93
CA THR A 122 -1.56 -5.54 10.90
C THR A 122 -0.39 -5.12 11.78
N GLU A 123 0.46 -4.25 11.26
CA GLU A 123 1.61 -3.69 11.97
C GLU A 123 1.66 -2.18 11.86
N LEU A 124 2.41 -1.53 12.75
CA LEU A 124 2.72 -0.11 12.64
C LEU A 124 3.53 0.16 11.38
N SER A 125 3.23 1.26 10.68
CA SER A 125 4.09 1.77 9.61
C SER A 125 5.42 2.30 10.18
N PRO A 126 6.47 2.51 9.36
CA PRO A 126 7.76 2.98 9.87
C PRO A 126 7.72 4.34 10.58
N SER A 127 6.75 5.20 10.27
CA SER A 127 6.59 6.48 10.97
C SER A 127 6.02 6.31 12.38
N GLY A 128 5.37 5.17 12.65
CA GLY A 128 4.67 4.90 13.91
C GLY A 128 3.31 5.59 14.06
N ASN A 129 2.89 6.40 13.08
CA ASN A 129 1.61 7.13 13.11
C ASN A 129 0.49 6.43 12.34
N GLY A 130 0.84 5.45 11.50
CA GLY A 130 -0.10 4.69 10.67
C GLY A 130 0.08 3.19 10.82
N ILE A 131 -0.65 2.44 10.00
CA ILE A 131 -0.67 0.98 9.97
C ILE A 131 -0.52 0.45 8.55
N HIS A 132 0.10 -0.72 8.45
CA HIS A 132 0.09 -1.56 7.26
C HIS A 132 -0.73 -2.81 7.53
N ILE A 133 -1.65 -3.14 6.63
CA ILE A 133 -2.50 -4.33 6.70
C ILE A 133 -2.24 -5.18 5.47
N PHE A 134 -2.07 -6.48 5.68
CA PHE A 134 -1.79 -7.46 4.65
C PHE A 134 -2.99 -8.40 4.53
N ILE A 135 -3.52 -8.62 3.33
CA ILE A 135 -4.77 -9.33 3.10
C ILE A 135 -4.61 -10.35 1.98
N LEU A 136 -5.18 -11.56 2.10
CA LEU A 136 -5.34 -12.46 0.96
C LEU A 136 -6.68 -12.13 0.27
N ALA A 137 -6.62 -11.81 -1.02
CA ALA A 137 -7.79 -11.56 -1.84
C ALA A 137 -7.46 -11.87 -3.31
N ASP A 138 -7.33 -13.16 -3.59
CA ASP A 138 -6.95 -13.66 -4.92
C ASP A 138 -7.99 -13.28 -5.97
N GLY A 139 -7.54 -12.75 -7.11
CA GLY A 139 -8.42 -12.33 -8.20
C GLY A 139 -9.35 -11.15 -7.84
N PHE A 140 -9.07 -10.44 -6.74
CA PHE A 140 -9.85 -9.26 -6.37
C PHE A 140 -9.70 -8.17 -7.44
N ALA A 141 -10.78 -7.91 -8.17
CA ALA A 141 -10.81 -6.99 -9.29
C ALA A 141 -10.77 -5.53 -8.82
N TYR A 142 -9.93 -4.74 -9.47
CA TYR A 142 -9.78 -3.32 -9.19
C TYR A 142 -10.56 -2.48 -10.21
N ASP A 143 -11.53 -1.69 -9.71
CA ASP A 143 -12.29 -0.73 -10.51
C ASP A 143 -11.81 0.71 -10.21
N SER A 144 -10.92 1.23 -11.06
CA SER A 144 -10.34 2.57 -10.92
C SER A 144 -11.29 3.70 -11.21
N GLU A 145 -12.37 3.43 -11.95
CA GLU A 145 -13.40 4.40 -12.28
C GLU A 145 -14.33 4.63 -11.09
N ARG A 146 -14.57 3.59 -10.28
CA ARG A 146 -15.41 3.67 -9.09
C ARG A 146 -14.66 3.97 -7.80
N TYR A 147 -13.40 3.55 -7.66
CA TYR A 147 -12.65 3.68 -6.41
C TYR A 147 -11.29 4.39 -6.59
N TYR A 148 -10.92 5.19 -5.60
CA TYR A 148 -9.56 5.70 -5.47
C TYR A 148 -8.60 4.59 -5.02
N ILE A 149 -7.35 4.68 -5.48
CA ILE A 149 -6.24 3.87 -4.95
C ILE A 149 -5.75 4.48 -3.64
N ASN A 150 -5.65 5.81 -3.63
CA ASN A 150 -5.27 6.63 -2.49
C ASN A 150 -6.37 7.65 -2.30
N ASN A 151 -7.15 7.49 -1.24
CA ASN A 151 -8.15 8.46 -0.84
C ASN A 151 -7.58 9.37 0.25
N ARG A 152 -7.10 10.54 -0.16
CA ARG A 152 -6.51 11.55 0.74
C ARG A 152 -7.50 12.12 1.75
N SER A 153 -8.81 12.06 1.47
CA SER A 153 -9.82 12.55 2.42
C SER A 153 -10.01 11.59 3.59
N THR A 154 -9.81 10.29 3.37
CA THR A 154 -9.93 9.25 4.39
C THR A 154 -8.57 8.80 4.91
N HIS A 155 -7.46 9.25 4.31
CA HIS A 155 -6.10 8.84 4.65
C HIS A 155 -5.89 7.31 4.53
N VAL A 156 -6.54 6.70 3.54
CA VAL A 156 -6.43 5.26 3.26
C VAL A 156 -5.91 5.07 1.85
N GLU A 157 -4.95 4.15 1.70
CA GLU A 157 -4.53 3.61 0.41
C GLU A 157 -4.77 2.11 0.37
N VAL A 158 -5.27 1.59 -0.74
CA VAL A 158 -5.39 0.14 -0.97
C VAL A 158 -4.79 -0.22 -2.31
N TYR A 159 -3.84 -1.14 -2.29
CA TYR A 159 -3.03 -1.51 -3.44
C TYR A 159 -3.44 -2.87 -3.98
N ALA A 160 -3.59 -2.93 -5.31
CA ALA A 160 -3.75 -4.16 -6.07
C ALA A 160 -2.57 -4.36 -7.05
N PRO A 161 -2.16 -5.61 -7.31
CA PRO A 161 -0.99 -5.95 -8.14
C PRO A 161 -1.03 -5.33 -9.53
N ASP A 162 -2.20 -5.33 -10.18
CA ASP A 162 -2.34 -4.98 -11.60
C ASP A 162 -2.56 -3.49 -11.86
N VAL A 163 -2.64 -2.67 -10.81
CA VAL A 163 -2.98 -1.24 -10.94
C VAL A 163 -1.93 -0.33 -10.33
N THR A 164 -1.30 -0.76 -9.24
CA THR A 164 -0.63 0.21 -8.36
C THR A 164 0.89 0.14 -8.41
N GLY A 165 1.49 -1.02 -8.75
CA GLY A 165 2.94 -1.20 -8.73
C GLY A 165 3.55 -0.74 -7.40
N LYS A 166 3.02 -1.25 -6.28
CA LYS A 166 3.40 -0.83 -4.92
C LYS A 166 3.97 -1.96 -4.10
N PHE A 167 4.72 -1.57 -3.08
CA PHE A 167 5.20 -2.41 -1.99
C PHE A 167 4.91 -1.68 -0.68
N LEU A 168 4.77 -2.43 0.42
CA LEU A 168 4.80 -1.87 1.76
C LEU A 168 6.08 -2.28 2.47
N THR A 169 6.63 -1.39 3.29
CA THR A 169 7.75 -1.74 4.17
C THR A 169 7.27 -2.59 5.32
N LEU A 170 8.10 -3.55 5.74
CA LEU A 170 7.84 -4.37 6.90
C LEU A 170 8.51 -3.79 8.14
N THR A 171 7.80 -3.80 9.25
CA THR A 171 8.30 -3.37 10.56
C THR A 171 8.31 -4.49 11.61
N GLY A 172 7.41 -5.48 11.48
CA GLY A 172 7.20 -6.52 12.48
C GLY A 172 6.58 -6.01 13.79
N LYS A 173 6.20 -4.73 13.86
CA LYS A 173 5.59 -4.11 15.04
C LYS A 173 4.08 -4.36 15.03
N ALA A 174 3.68 -5.61 15.23
CA ALA A 174 2.29 -6.04 15.17
C ALA A 174 1.39 -5.27 16.15
N VAL A 175 0.25 -4.79 15.66
CA VAL A 175 -0.85 -4.20 16.46
C VAL A 175 -2.12 -5.04 16.42
N HIS A 176 -2.27 -5.85 15.37
CA HIS A 176 -3.21 -6.97 15.30
C HIS A 176 -2.39 -8.20 14.88
N GLY A 177 -2.07 -9.04 15.88
CA GLY A 177 -1.30 -10.26 15.67
C GLY A 177 -2.16 -11.38 15.09
N GLY A 178 -1.55 -12.27 14.33
CA GLY A 178 -2.24 -13.37 13.64
C GLY A 178 -1.55 -13.70 12.33
N ASP A 179 -2.13 -14.63 11.56
CA ASP A 179 -1.69 -14.87 10.18
C ASP A 179 -2.35 -13.85 9.22
N VAL A 180 -1.92 -13.87 7.96
CA VAL A 180 -2.64 -13.17 6.89
C VAL A 180 -3.85 -14.00 6.49
N ASN A 181 -5.02 -13.38 6.42
CA ASN A 181 -6.29 -14.05 6.19
C ASN A 181 -6.91 -13.71 4.83
N GLU A 182 -7.69 -14.64 4.28
CA GLU A 182 -8.57 -14.40 3.13
C GLU A 182 -9.77 -13.56 3.55
N ARG A 183 -9.93 -12.40 2.89
CA ARG A 183 -10.87 -11.35 3.29
C ARG A 183 -11.39 -10.56 2.09
N SER A 184 -11.60 -11.19 0.95
CA SER A 184 -12.05 -10.50 -0.28
C SER A 184 -13.37 -9.75 -0.08
N LYS A 185 -14.30 -10.32 0.70
CA LYS A 185 -15.60 -9.69 0.98
C LYS A 185 -15.46 -8.49 1.91
N GLU A 186 -14.64 -8.63 2.95
CA GLU A 186 -14.37 -7.58 3.92
C GLU A 186 -13.56 -6.44 3.29
N LEU A 187 -12.63 -6.77 2.38
CA LEU A 187 -11.91 -5.81 1.57
C LEU A 187 -12.86 -4.95 0.73
N GLN A 188 -13.89 -5.56 0.12
CA GLN A 188 -14.93 -4.84 -0.60
C GLN A 188 -15.71 -3.88 0.31
N ILE A 189 -16.02 -4.27 1.56
CA ILE A 189 -16.68 -3.40 2.54
C ILE A 189 -15.81 -2.17 2.85
N VAL A 190 -14.50 -2.37 3.06
CA VAL A 190 -13.54 -1.28 3.28
C VAL A 190 -13.50 -0.36 2.06
N TRP A 191 -13.51 -0.90 0.85
CA TRP A 191 -13.51 -0.11 -0.39
C TRP A 191 -14.76 0.74 -0.56
N ASP A 192 -15.95 0.14 -0.42
CA ASP A 192 -17.22 0.86 -0.54
C ASP A 192 -17.34 2.00 0.47
N LYS A 193 -16.76 1.82 1.66
CA LYS A 193 -16.83 2.82 2.73
C LYS A 193 -15.76 3.91 2.62
N TYR A 194 -14.52 3.56 2.29
CA TYR A 194 -13.37 4.47 2.42
C TYR A 194 -12.74 4.87 1.09
N MET A 195 -12.97 4.13 0.00
CA MET A 195 -12.28 4.32 -1.27
C MET A 195 -13.21 4.74 -2.41
N LYS A 196 -14.53 4.67 -2.22
CA LYS A 196 -15.50 5.01 -3.27
C LYS A 196 -15.41 6.49 -3.64
N ARG A 197 -15.36 6.77 -4.96
CA ARG A 197 -15.38 8.12 -5.50
C ARG A 197 -16.75 8.77 -5.28
N SER A 198 -16.77 10.08 -5.07
CA SER A 198 -18.03 10.80 -5.08
C SER A 198 -18.59 10.88 -6.51
N ASP A 199 -19.90 10.99 -6.68
CA ASP A 199 -20.52 11.11 -8.01
C ASP A 199 -20.01 12.34 -8.79
N ALA A 200 -19.49 13.35 -8.09
CA ALA A 200 -18.86 14.52 -8.69
C ALA A 200 -17.46 14.24 -9.27
N ASP A 201 -16.79 13.19 -8.80
CA ASP A 201 -15.42 12.81 -9.20
C ASP A 201 -15.38 11.70 -10.25
N VAL A 202 -16.55 11.16 -10.65
CA VAL A 202 -16.64 10.16 -11.72
C VAL A 202 -16.63 10.88 -13.06
N THR A 203 -15.56 10.71 -13.83
CA THR A 203 -15.52 11.16 -15.22
C THR A 203 -16.44 10.28 -16.05
N PHE A 204 -17.61 10.77 -16.41
CA PHE A 204 -18.43 10.13 -17.43
C PHE A 204 -17.67 10.16 -18.76
N PRO A 205 -17.60 9.05 -19.51
CA PRO A 205 -17.15 9.12 -20.89
C PRO A 205 -18.06 10.10 -21.62
N THR A 206 -17.48 11.12 -22.26
CA THR A 206 -18.21 11.97 -23.20
C THR A 206 -18.72 11.08 -24.30
N VAL A 207 -19.99 10.72 -24.24
CA VAL A 207 -20.67 10.09 -25.36
C VAL A 207 -20.76 11.17 -26.42
N ASP A 208 -19.85 11.15 -27.40
CA ASP A 208 -20.08 11.88 -28.63
C ASP A 208 -21.40 11.37 -29.18
N ALA A 209 -22.42 12.23 -29.15
CA ALA A 209 -23.69 11.93 -29.78
C ALA A 209 -23.40 11.50 -31.22
N PRO A 210 -23.94 10.36 -31.69
CA PRO A 210 -23.73 9.95 -33.07
C PRO A 210 -24.18 11.10 -33.98
N GLY A 211 -23.24 11.55 -34.82
CA GLY A 211 -23.40 12.71 -35.68
C GLY A 211 -24.76 12.73 -36.35
N SER A 212 -25.43 13.88 -36.25
CA SER A 212 -26.62 14.21 -37.02
C SER A 212 -26.30 14.10 -38.52
N TYR A 213 -26.60 12.96 -39.12
CA TYR A 213 -26.71 12.82 -40.57
C TYR A 213 -28.05 13.43 -41.00
N LEU A 214 -28.05 14.73 -41.26
CA LEU A 214 -29.04 15.35 -42.15
C LEU A 214 -28.28 16.06 -43.26
N SER A 215 -27.85 15.26 -44.23
CA SER A 215 -27.64 15.73 -45.61
C SER A 215 -28.89 15.35 -46.40
N ASP A 216 -29.66 16.35 -46.82
CA ASP A 216 -29.88 16.65 -48.25
C ASP A 216 -31.21 17.38 -48.54
N GLU A 217 -31.03 18.42 -49.35
CA GLU A 217 -31.82 18.84 -50.50
C GLU A 217 -33.36 19.05 -50.41
N ARG A 218 -33.71 20.32 -50.72
CA ARG A 218 -34.85 20.78 -51.56
C ARG A 218 -36.27 20.44 -51.11
N VAL A 219 -37.01 21.50 -50.75
CA VAL A 219 -38.36 21.72 -51.29
C VAL A 219 -38.50 23.18 -51.72
N TYR A 220 -38.61 23.40 -53.02
CA TYR A 220 -39.15 24.63 -53.60
C TYR A 220 -40.65 24.71 -53.30
N THR A 221 -41.10 25.84 -52.76
CA THR A 221 -42.23 26.66 -53.24
C THR A 221 -42.17 28.02 -52.55
#